data_AF-A0A9Q1DZ36-F1
#
_entry.id   AF-A0A9Q1DZ36-F1
#
_cell.length_a   1.000
_cell.length_b   1.000
_cell.length_c   1.000
_cell.angle_alpha   90.00
_cell.angle_beta   90.00
_cell.angle_gamma   90.00
#
_symmetry.space_group_name_H-M   'P 1'
#
loop_
_entity.id
_entity.type
_entity.pdbx_description
1 polymer ?
#
loop_
_entity_poly.entity_id
_entity_poly.type
_entity_poly.pdbx_seq_one_letter_code
_entity_poly.pdbx_strand_id
1 'polypeptide(L)'
;MTRVVFGVSPSPFLLAATVRRHLKQYEEQHTAQLIKESLYVDDFVASVCDVDKAVSVTTAAKDIMAAAGMDLCKWMTNSAALKERWKETPIGITEEPEAHGTVLKTVVNLSQSRLWWKGPAFLTLCEHEEESDDRSAEDDAAEDQLKCSKDFKSSPDGQGEISPQDVKFHSVDYRNVLHWKPNALFSSEQKYFVQYKIYGDKHWINVTHCQGIRQYLCDLSEETADAREYYYARVQAALPGVRSSWVLSSRFNPHWQTSLSLPKLKLEATEQGIVVQLRAPSSPNMRKKDSCVSIRKWQRLIYRIYVTCDDIVQEEHSMEGCVTELLIADLRPRTPCCFQAEVQTQRLGRTSAKGKKSCITTV
;
A
#
# COMPACT_ATOMS: atom_id res chain seq x y z
N MET A 1 30.81 -7.91 -1.01
CA MET A 1 30.82 -6.45 -0.73
C MET A 1 30.21 -6.26 0.65
N THR A 2 30.97 -5.88 1.69
CA THR A 2 30.52 -5.88 3.10
C THR A 2 30.19 -4.49 3.66
N ARG A 3 30.14 -3.47 2.79
CA ARG A 3 29.86 -2.09 3.18
C ARG A 3 28.97 -1.43 2.14
N VAL A 4 27.94 -0.74 2.60
CA VAL A 4 26.97 -0.03 1.76
C VAL A 4 27.06 1.45 2.07
N VAL A 5 27.08 2.29 1.01
CA VAL A 5 27.08 3.74 1.15
C VAL A 5 25.65 4.19 1.41
N PHE A 6 25.41 4.95 2.48
CA PHE A 6 24.13 5.60 2.71
C PHE A 6 24.01 6.84 1.81
N GLY A 7 22.84 7.03 1.18
CA GLY A 7 22.56 8.20 0.33
C GLY A 7 22.77 8.00 -1.18
N VAL A 8 23.02 6.77 -1.64
CA VAL A 8 22.94 6.41 -3.08
C VAL A 8 21.55 5.88 -3.44
N SER A 9 21.13 5.98 -4.70
CA SER A 9 19.80 5.56 -5.17
C SER A 9 19.35 4.14 -4.75
N PRO A 10 20.20 3.09 -4.69
CA PRO A 10 19.78 1.77 -4.18
C PRO A 10 19.78 1.64 -2.65
N SER A 11 20.30 2.62 -1.91
CA SER A 11 20.49 2.55 -0.44
C SER A 11 19.19 2.36 0.34
N PRO A 12 18.06 3.05 0.05
CA PRO A 12 16.82 2.86 0.80
C PRO A 12 16.23 1.46 0.64
N PHE A 13 16.34 0.88 -0.55
CA PHE A 13 15.84 -0.46 -0.84
C PHE A 13 16.62 -1.52 -0.06
N LEU A 14 17.95 -1.45 -0.09
CA LEU A 14 18.82 -2.38 0.62
C LEU A 14 18.67 -2.24 2.14
N LEU A 15 18.51 -1.02 2.64
CA LEU A 15 18.23 -0.76 4.05
C LEU A 15 16.91 -1.41 4.48
N ALA A 16 15.83 -1.20 3.74
CA ALA A 16 14.53 -1.78 4.04
C ALA A 16 14.57 -3.32 4.08
N ALA A 17 15.26 -3.95 3.12
CA ALA A 17 15.45 -5.40 3.11
C ALA A 17 16.26 -5.90 4.32
N THR A 18 17.34 -5.19 4.66
CA THR A 18 18.21 -5.51 5.80
C THR A 18 17.47 -5.41 7.12
N VAL A 19 16.72 -4.32 7.34
CA VAL A 19 15.91 -4.12 8.53
C VAL A 19 14.85 -5.22 8.65
N ARG A 20 14.15 -5.56 7.55
CA ARG A 20 13.17 -6.65 7.56
C ARG A 20 13.77 -8.00 7.95
N ARG A 21 14.96 -8.35 7.42
CA ARG A 21 15.66 -9.59 7.79
C ARG A 21 16.08 -9.59 9.25
N HIS A 22 16.59 -8.45 9.74
CA HIS A 22 16.99 -8.27 11.13
C HIS A 22 15.81 -8.39 12.12
N LEU A 23 14.65 -7.85 11.76
CA LEU A 23 13.46 -7.87 12.62
C LEU A 23 12.81 -9.26 12.75
N LYS A 24 13.09 -10.21 11.84
CA LYS A 24 12.56 -11.59 11.93
C LYS A 24 12.94 -12.28 13.24
N GLN A 25 14.10 -11.98 13.82
CA GLN A 25 14.52 -12.58 15.11
C GLN A 25 13.84 -11.95 16.34
N TYR A 26 13.02 -10.92 16.14
CA TYR A 26 12.28 -10.20 17.18
C TYR A 26 10.77 -10.23 16.93
N GLU A 27 10.26 -11.19 16.15
CA GLU A 27 8.87 -11.20 15.66
C GLU A 27 7.81 -11.21 16.79
N GLU A 28 8.16 -11.80 17.93
CA GLU A 28 7.37 -11.84 19.17
C GLU A 28 7.34 -10.49 19.94
N GLN A 29 8.24 -9.55 19.62
CA GLN A 29 8.30 -8.25 20.28
C GLN A 29 7.42 -7.24 19.55
N HIS A 30 6.44 -6.67 20.27
CA HIS A 30 5.58 -5.60 19.76
C HIS A 30 6.35 -4.43 19.13
N THR A 31 7.50 -4.05 19.72
CA THR A 31 8.34 -2.97 19.20
C THR A 31 8.93 -3.30 17.83
N ALA A 32 9.25 -4.57 17.53
CA ALA A 32 9.79 -4.97 16.23
C ALA A 32 8.74 -4.83 15.11
N GLN A 33 7.49 -5.20 15.39
CA GLN A 33 6.37 -4.97 14.48
C GLN A 33 6.15 -3.48 14.26
N LEU A 34 6.21 -2.68 15.32
CA LEU A 34 6.07 -1.23 15.24
C LEU A 34 7.17 -0.58 14.39
N ILE A 35 8.43 -1.02 14.52
CA ILE A 35 9.54 -0.57 13.65
C ILE A 35 9.27 -0.94 12.20
N LYS A 36 8.82 -2.18 11.93
CA LYS A 36 8.54 -2.66 10.57
C LYS A 36 7.47 -1.82 9.85
N GLU A 37 6.46 -1.36 10.58
CA GLU A 37 5.34 -0.58 10.04
C GLU A 37 5.60 0.93 10.01
N SER A 38 6.45 1.41 10.91
CA SER A 38 6.60 2.85 11.21
C SER A 38 7.98 3.43 10.85
N LEU A 39 8.87 2.65 10.24
CA LEU A 39 10.14 3.13 9.70
C LEU A 39 9.96 3.68 8.28
N TYR A 40 10.30 4.94 8.06
CA TYR A 40 10.28 5.63 6.78
C TYR A 40 11.71 5.98 6.36
N VAL A 41 12.25 5.23 5.40
CA VAL A 41 13.66 5.34 4.96
C VAL A 41 14.60 5.13 6.16
N ASP A 42 15.05 6.20 6.80
CA ASP A 42 15.92 6.24 7.96
C ASP A 42 15.25 6.74 9.25
N ASP A 43 14.00 7.24 9.19
CA ASP A 43 13.27 7.79 10.32
C ASP A 43 12.27 6.80 10.93
N PHE A 44 12.36 6.54 12.24
CA PHE A 44 11.35 5.77 12.98
C PHE A 44 10.33 6.71 13.63
N VAL A 45 9.05 6.59 13.25
CA VAL A 45 7.99 7.50 13.71
C VAL A 45 6.80 6.71 14.24
N ALA A 46 6.72 6.54 15.56
CA ALA A 46 5.63 5.85 16.22
C ALA A 46 4.79 6.78 17.11
N SER A 47 3.50 6.46 17.26
CA SER A 47 2.60 7.08 18.22
C SER A 47 2.13 6.03 19.21
N VAL A 48 2.14 6.36 20.49
CA VAL A 48 1.68 5.49 21.58
C VAL A 48 0.82 6.28 22.57
N CYS A 49 -0.03 5.57 23.29
CA CYS A 49 -1.10 6.16 24.10
C CYS A 49 -0.62 6.69 25.46
N ASP A 50 0.57 6.28 25.87
CA ASP A 50 1.06 6.45 27.23
C ASP A 50 2.57 6.74 27.25
N VAL A 51 3.01 7.51 28.24
CA VAL A 51 4.41 7.95 28.39
C VAL A 51 5.31 6.81 28.83
N ASP A 52 4.87 5.92 29.72
CA ASP A 52 5.64 4.73 30.11
C ASP A 52 5.83 3.80 28.91
N LYS A 53 4.76 3.59 28.12
CA LYS A 53 4.84 2.82 26.87
C LYS A 53 5.76 3.50 25.84
N ALA A 54 5.79 4.82 25.78
CA ALA A 54 6.71 5.55 24.90
C ALA A 54 8.17 5.32 25.30
N VAL A 55 8.48 5.38 26.59
CA VAL A 55 9.83 5.09 27.08
C VAL A 55 10.23 3.65 26.76
N SER A 56 9.35 2.67 26.99
CA SER A 56 9.65 1.26 26.72
C SER A 56 9.87 1.01 25.22
N VAL A 57 9.04 1.59 24.35
CA VAL A 57 9.17 1.48 22.90
C VAL A 57 10.46 2.14 22.41
N THR A 58 10.77 3.35 22.85
CA THR A 58 11.99 4.06 22.46
C THR A 58 13.24 3.29 22.87
N THR A 59 13.28 2.76 24.08
CA THR A 59 14.42 1.98 24.59
C THR A 59 14.59 0.69 23.81
N ALA A 60 13.53 -0.11 23.70
CA ALA A 60 13.57 -1.37 22.95
C ALA A 60 13.90 -1.15 21.47
N ALA A 61 13.38 -0.09 20.84
CA ALA A 61 13.67 0.19 19.43
C ALA A 61 15.14 0.55 19.22
N LYS A 62 15.72 1.31 20.14
CA LYS A 62 17.15 1.63 20.12
C LYS A 62 18.00 0.36 20.26
N ASP A 63 17.66 -0.53 21.21
CA ASP A 63 18.42 -1.76 21.44
C ASP A 63 18.32 -2.73 20.25
N ILE A 64 17.12 -2.93 19.70
CA ILE A 64 16.88 -3.78 18.53
C ILE A 64 17.71 -3.27 17.35
N MET A 65 17.65 -1.99 17.03
CA MET A 65 18.37 -1.43 15.88
C MET A 65 19.89 -1.41 16.13
N ALA A 66 20.32 -1.14 17.37
CA ALA A 66 21.73 -1.15 17.74
C ALA A 66 22.36 -2.54 17.57
N ALA A 67 21.60 -3.62 17.78
CA ALA A 67 22.05 -4.99 17.49
C ALA A 67 22.34 -5.22 15.99
N ALA A 68 21.71 -4.44 15.10
CA ALA A 68 22.03 -4.42 13.67
C ALA A 68 23.21 -3.48 13.33
N GLY A 69 23.84 -2.87 14.33
CA GLY A 69 24.82 -1.80 14.13
C GLY A 69 24.19 -0.48 13.65
N MET A 70 22.87 -0.29 13.82
CA MET A 70 22.15 0.92 13.44
C MET A 70 21.76 1.70 14.69
N ASP A 71 22.30 2.89 14.90
CA ASP A 71 21.98 3.70 16.08
C ASP A 71 20.86 4.70 15.78
N LEU A 72 19.71 4.55 16.43
CA LEU A 72 18.60 5.50 16.33
C LEU A 72 18.91 6.74 17.19
N CYS A 73 19.12 7.86 16.49
CA CYS A 73 19.51 9.15 17.08
C CYS A 73 18.42 10.22 16.90
N LYS A 74 18.63 11.39 17.53
CA LYS A 74 17.80 12.60 17.31
C LYS A 74 16.30 12.41 17.62
N TRP A 75 16.00 11.78 18.74
CA TRP A 75 14.64 11.55 19.20
C TRP A 75 13.88 12.87 19.42
N MET A 76 12.65 12.94 18.89
CA MET A 76 11.74 14.08 19.06
C MET A 76 10.40 13.61 19.63
N THR A 77 9.78 14.43 20.48
CA THR A 77 8.46 14.16 21.05
C THR A 77 7.65 15.44 21.23
N ASN A 78 6.33 15.32 21.10
CA ASN A 78 5.36 16.37 21.44
C ASN A 78 4.91 16.31 22.91
N SER A 79 5.33 15.29 23.68
CA SER A 79 5.01 15.15 25.10
C SER A 79 6.09 15.79 25.98
N ALA A 80 5.73 16.82 26.73
CA ALA A 80 6.64 17.45 27.68
C ALA A 80 7.12 16.47 28.77
N ALA A 81 6.24 15.60 29.26
CA ALA A 81 6.58 14.60 30.26
C ALA A 81 7.61 13.57 29.74
N LEU A 82 7.48 13.14 28.49
CA LEU A 82 8.45 12.24 27.86
C LEU A 82 9.80 12.95 27.64
N LYS A 83 9.77 14.23 27.26
CA LYS A 83 10.97 15.05 27.08
C LYS A 83 11.78 15.18 28.36
N GLU A 84 11.14 15.35 29.52
CA GLU A 84 11.85 15.39 30.81
C GLU A 84 12.42 14.01 31.18
N ARG A 85 11.68 12.92 30.97
CA ARG A 85 12.18 11.56 31.27
C ARG A 85 13.40 11.15 30.45
N TRP A 86 13.48 11.59 29.19
CA TRP A 86 14.66 11.36 28.36
C TRP A 86 15.89 12.19 28.79
N LYS A 87 15.72 13.24 29.61
CA LYS A 87 16.86 13.95 30.22
C LYS A 87 17.43 13.18 31.41
N GLU A 88 16.58 12.53 32.18
CA GLU A 88 16.97 11.73 33.36
C GLU A 88 17.58 10.38 32.98
N THR A 89 17.14 9.79 31.86
CA THR A 89 17.70 8.57 31.29
C THR A 89 18.35 8.92 29.95
N PRO A 90 19.70 8.98 29.83
CA PRO A 90 20.34 9.51 28.63
C PRO A 90 20.13 8.62 27.39
N ILE A 91 18.97 8.73 26.75
CA ILE A 91 18.71 8.23 25.40
C ILE A 91 19.20 9.31 24.43
N GLY A 92 20.50 9.61 24.47
CA GLY A 92 21.19 10.49 23.51
C GLY A 92 20.39 11.68 22.97
N ILE A 93 19.81 12.51 23.85
CA ILE A 93 19.23 13.78 23.41
C ILE A 93 20.42 14.67 22.99
N THR A 94 20.50 14.98 21.69
CA THR A 94 21.34 16.09 21.24
C THR A 94 20.41 17.30 21.14
N GLU A 95 20.66 18.35 21.94
CA GLU A 95 20.03 19.65 21.71
C GLU A 95 20.44 20.16 20.31
N GLU A 96 19.52 20.83 19.60
CA GLU A 96 19.84 21.44 18.30
C GLU A 96 21.07 22.36 18.43
N PRO A 97 22.08 22.25 17.54
CA PRO A 97 22.91 23.39 17.23
C PRO A 97 22.07 24.35 16.40
N GLU A 98 22.07 25.62 16.82
CA GLU A 98 21.58 26.75 16.03
C GLU A 98 22.04 26.61 14.58
N ALA A 99 21.08 26.75 13.67
CA ALA A 99 21.27 26.61 12.24
C ALA A 99 22.37 27.56 11.72
N HIS A 100 23.59 27.04 11.59
CA HIS A 100 24.58 27.51 10.63
C HIS A 100 24.91 26.35 9.72
N GLY A 101 24.45 26.47 8.47
CA GLY A 101 24.42 25.40 7.49
C GLY A 101 25.76 24.70 7.31
N THR A 102 25.70 23.37 7.25
CA THR A 102 26.62 22.61 6.40
C THR A 102 25.80 21.53 5.71
N VAL A 103 25.27 21.90 4.55
CA VAL A 103 24.82 21.00 3.50
C VAL A 103 25.94 20.00 3.18
N LEU A 104 25.56 18.74 2.99
CA LEU A 104 26.32 17.63 2.40
C LEU A 104 27.66 18.05 1.77
N LYS A 105 28.78 17.87 2.49
CA LYS A 105 30.10 17.89 1.85
C LYS A 105 30.29 16.58 1.10
N THR A 106 30.39 16.67 -0.22
CA THR A 106 30.86 15.60 -1.10
C THR A 106 32.22 15.10 -0.61
N VAL A 107 32.32 13.80 -0.38
CA VAL A 107 33.54 13.16 0.12
C VAL A 107 34.54 13.06 -1.03
N VAL A 108 35.58 13.90 -1.01
CA VAL A 108 36.62 13.93 -2.05
C VAL A 108 37.71 12.86 -1.83
N ASN A 109 37.69 12.16 -0.68
CA ASN A 109 38.64 11.09 -0.38
C ASN A 109 38.00 9.97 0.46
N LEU A 110 37.76 8.82 -0.18
CA LEU A 110 37.06 7.66 0.38
C LEU A 110 37.90 6.84 1.39
N SER A 111 39.21 7.09 1.47
CA SER A 111 40.13 6.28 2.29
C SER A 111 40.15 6.65 3.78
N GLN A 112 39.60 7.81 4.16
CA GLN A 112 39.64 8.33 5.54
C GLN A 112 38.25 8.58 6.16
N SER A 113 37.16 8.36 5.42
CA SER A 113 35.83 8.64 5.92
C SER A 113 35.34 7.57 6.90
N ARG A 114 34.88 7.97 8.09
CA ARG A 114 34.14 7.13 9.06
C ARG A 114 32.67 6.88 8.64
N LEU A 115 32.32 7.13 7.37
CA LEU A 115 30.94 7.09 6.84
C LEU A 115 30.46 5.69 6.44
N TRP A 116 31.15 4.64 6.88
CA TRP A 116 30.89 3.28 6.43
C TRP A 116 30.24 2.51 7.57
N TRP A 117 28.98 2.14 7.35
CA TRP A 117 28.29 1.22 8.24
C TRP A 117 28.88 -0.19 8.06
N LYS A 118 29.32 -0.78 9.19
CA LYS A 118 29.71 -2.18 9.26
C LYS A 118 28.45 -2.95 9.65
N GLY A 119 27.78 -3.51 8.65
CA GLY A 119 26.51 -4.18 8.85
C GLY A 119 26.55 -5.36 9.81
N PRO A 120 25.37 -5.90 10.17
CA PRO A 120 25.26 -7.03 11.08
C PRO A 120 25.95 -8.24 10.48
N ALA A 121 26.40 -9.14 11.37
CA ALA A 121 27.21 -10.31 11.00
C ALA A 121 26.55 -11.18 9.92
N PHE A 122 25.21 -11.25 9.87
CA PHE A 122 24.49 -12.02 8.85
C PHE A 122 24.68 -11.50 7.43
N LEU A 123 25.09 -10.24 7.21
CA LEU A 123 25.47 -9.75 5.87
C LEU A 123 26.88 -10.20 5.45
N THR A 124 27.65 -10.76 6.37
CA THR A 124 29.02 -11.23 6.14
C THR A 124 29.15 -12.76 6.10
N LEU A 125 28.10 -13.47 6.52
CA LEU A 125 28.01 -14.93 6.49
C LEU A 125 27.25 -15.35 5.22
N CYS A 126 27.91 -16.05 4.30
CA CYS A 126 27.23 -16.75 3.22
C CYS A 126 26.69 -18.07 3.78
N GLU A 127 25.51 -18.03 4.39
CA GLU A 127 24.77 -19.26 4.67
C GLU A 127 24.00 -19.65 3.41
N HIS A 128 24.36 -20.80 2.83
CA HIS A 128 23.54 -21.47 1.83
C HIS A 128 22.30 -22.01 2.53
N GLU A 129 21.25 -21.20 2.65
CA GLU A 129 19.92 -21.71 2.96
C GLU A 129 19.26 -22.08 1.62
N GLU A 130 19.13 -23.38 1.38
CA GLU A 130 18.23 -23.92 0.37
C GLU A 130 16.80 -23.49 0.72
N GLU A 131 16.25 -22.55 -0.05
CA GLU A 131 14.88 -22.12 0.08
C GLU A 131 13.98 -23.22 -0.51
N SER A 132 13.62 -24.20 0.33
CA SER A 132 12.56 -25.15 0.02
C SER A 132 11.21 -24.44 0.08
N ASP A 133 10.66 -24.22 -1.10
CA ASP A 133 9.30 -23.76 -1.36
C ASP A 133 8.31 -24.81 -0.81
N ASP A 134 7.72 -24.57 0.37
CA ASP A 134 6.53 -25.30 0.80
C ASP A 134 5.43 -24.35 1.27
N ARG A 135 4.30 -24.47 0.58
CA ARG A 135 3.04 -23.77 0.82
C ARG A 135 2.25 -24.58 1.83
N SER A 136 1.87 -23.98 2.95
CA SER A 136 0.50 -23.94 3.47
C SER A 136 0.50 -23.63 4.97
N ALA A 137 -0.23 -22.58 5.33
CA ALA A 137 -0.96 -22.50 6.60
C ALA A 137 -2.01 -21.39 6.45
N GLU A 138 -3.27 -21.81 6.39
CA GLU A 138 -4.37 -21.04 6.96
C GLU A 138 -4.05 -20.80 8.43
N ASP A 139 -4.37 -19.61 8.95
CA ASP A 139 -4.98 -19.51 10.27
C ASP A 139 -5.54 -18.10 10.50
N ASP A 140 -6.81 -18.12 10.87
CA ASP A 140 -7.53 -17.06 11.54
C ASP A 140 -6.80 -16.62 12.82
N ALA A 141 -6.54 -15.34 12.97
CA ALA A 141 -6.24 -14.75 14.26
C ALA A 141 -6.82 -13.34 14.36
N ALA A 142 -7.63 -13.17 15.41
CA ALA A 142 -8.41 -12.00 15.73
C ALA A 142 -7.59 -10.70 15.70
N GLU A 143 -8.16 -9.71 15.03
CA GLU A 143 -7.73 -8.32 15.01
C GLU A 143 -7.94 -7.69 16.39
N ASP A 144 -7.02 -7.90 17.33
CA ASP A 144 -6.95 -7.09 18.56
C ASP A 144 -6.14 -5.82 18.29
N GLN A 145 -6.72 -4.93 17.48
CA GLN A 145 -6.23 -3.57 17.34
C GLN A 145 -6.56 -2.79 18.62
N LEU A 146 -5.62 -2.78 19.56
CA LEU A 146 -5.61 -1.79 20.63
C LEU A 146 -5.23 -0.42 20.01
N LYS A 147 -6.20 0.22 19.35
CA LYS A 147 -6.24 1.67 19.18
C LYS A 147 -6.04 2.30 20.55
N CYS A 148 -5.27 3.38 20.61
CA CYS A 148 -5.32 4.26 21.76
C CYS A 148 -6.77 4.69 22.01
N SER A 149 -7.38 4.12 23.06
CA SER A 149 -8.60 4.66 23.63
C SER A 149 -8.34 6.12 23.93
N LYS A 150 -9.10 7.00 23.26
CA LYS A 150 -9.29 8.36 23.72
C LYS A 150 -10.18 8.29 24.96
N ASP A 151 -9.61 7.96 26.11
CA ASP A 151 -10.21 8.37 27.38
C ASP A 151 -9.86 9.84 27.63
N PHE A 152 -10.31 10.70 26.71
CA PHE A 152 -10.56 12.08 27.02
C PHE A 152 -11.94 12.07 27.65
N LYS A 153 -12.03 12.18 28.98
CA LYS A 153 -13.31 12.35 29.67
C LYS A 153 -14.07 13.48 28.99
N SER A 154 -15.09 13.11 28.23
CA SER A 154 -16.06 14.07 27.72
C SER A 154 -16.78 14.65 28.93
N SER A 155 -16.79 15.98 28.96
CA SER A 155 -17.81 16.74 29.66
C SER A 155 -19.18 16.13 29.33
N PRO A 156 -20.10 15.99 30.31
CA PRO A 156 -21.38 15.37 30.06
C PRO A 156 -22.24 16.34 29.25
N ASP A 157 -22.31 16.14 27.94
CA ASP A 157 -23.45 16.62 27.17
C ASP A 157 -23.78 15.61 26.08
N GLY A 158 -24.96 15.01 26.22
CA GLY A 158 -25.43 13.86 25.44
C GLY A 158 -25.81 14.22 24.01
N GLN A 159 -24.82 14.51 23.16
CA GLN A 159 -24.99 14.59 21.71
C GLN A 159 -24.28 13.39 21.07
N GLY A 160 -25.06 12.48 20.47
CA GLY A 160 -24.54 11.31 19.76
C GLY A 160 -23.53 11.72 18.69
N GLU A 161 -22.39 11.02 18.64
CA GLU A 161 -21.25 11.36 17.80
C GLU A 161 -21.61 11.29 16.30
N ILE A 162 -21.84 12.45 15.66
CA ILE A 162 -22.28 12.53 14.25
C ILE A 162 -21.17 12.23 13.23
N SER A 163 -19.97 11.84 13.67
CA SER A 163 -18.84 11.62 12.77
C SER A 163 -19.03 10.36 11.91
N PRO A 164 -18.62 10.40 10.62
CA PRO A 164 -18.59 9.21 9.78
C PRO A 164 -17.68 8.12 10.36
N GLN A 165 -18.00 6.85 10.08
CA GLN A 165 -17.17 5.71 10.48
C GLN A 165 -16.61 4.98 9.26
N ASP A 166 -15.59 4.14 9.47
CA ASP A 166 -15.06 3.22 8.43
C ASP A 166 -14.70 3.94 7.12
N VAL A 167 -14.01 5.08 7.23
CA VAL A 167 -13.56 5.88 6.08
C VAL A 167 -12.42 5.16 5.37
N LYS A 168 -12.64 4.65 4.16
CA LYS A 168 -11.63 3.89 3.42
C LYS A 168 -11.79 4.02 1.91
N PHE A 169 -10.68 3.83 1.21
CA PHE A 169 -10.67 3.75 -0.24
C PHE A 169 -11.05 2.35 -0.72
N HIS A 170 -11.88 2.30 -1.76
CA HIS A 170 -12.12 1.13 -2.58
C HIS A 170 -11.67 1.45 -4.00
N SER A 171 -10.77 0.63 -4.55
CA SER A 171 -10.12 0.91 -5.84
C SER A 171 -10.21 -0.29 -6.77
N VAL A 172 -10.88 -0.09 -7.91
CA VAL A 172 -11.03 -1.09 -8.97
C VAL A 172 -10.71 -0.45 -10.31
N ASP A 173 -9.81 -1.02 -11.11
CA ASP A 173 -9.37 -0.47 -12.40
C ASP A 173 -8.94 0.99 -12.34
N TYR A 174 -8.24 1.39 -11.26
CA TYR A 174 -7.88 2.78 -10.96
C TYR A 174 -9.07 3.74 -10.80
N ARG A 175 -10.29 3.22 -10.66
CA ARG A 175 -11.42 3.97 -10.14
C ARG A 175 -11.34 3.97 -8.62
N ASN A 176 -10.98 5.11 -8.05
CA ASN A 176 -10.63 5.25 -6.65
C ASN A 176 -11.76 5.98 -5.92
N VAL A 177 -12.61 5.22 -5.22
CA VAL A 177 -13.79 5.75 -4.54
C VAL A 177 -13.58 5.69 -3.04
N LEU A 178 -13.76 6.81 -2.36
CA LEU A 178 -13.78 6.88 -0.91
C LEU A 178 -15.17 6.51 -0.40
N HIS A 179 -15.24 5.59 0.54
CA HIS A 179 -16.48 5.15 1.20
C HIS A 179 -16.42 5.42 2.70
N TRP A 180 -17.58 5.66 3.30
CA TRP A 180 -17.75 5.76 4.75
C TRP A 180 -19.14 5.26 5.16
N LYS A 181 -19.30 4.97 6.45
CA LYS A 181 -20.58 4.62 7.06
C LYS A 181 -21.17 5.86 7.75
N PRO A 182 -22.44 6.22 7.48
CA PRO A 182 -23.12 7.29 8.19
C PRO A 182 -23.40 6.88 9.64
N ASN A 183 -23.64 7.85 10.52
CA ASN A 183 -24.29 7.54 11.78
C ASN A 183 -25.78 7.24 11.51
N ALA A 184 -26.22 6.04 11.91
CA ALA A 184 -27.57 5.53 11.64
C ALA A 184 -28.68 6.48 12.12
N LEU A 185 -28.46 7.20 13.23
CA LEU A 185 -29.46 8.09 13.84
C LEU A 185 -29.78 9.34 13.00
N PHE A 186 -28.88 9.75 12.11
CA PHE A 186 -28.93 11.05 11.44
C PHE A 186 -28.70 10.95 9.92
N SER A 187 -28.75 9.73 9.38
CA SER A 187 -28.32 9.42 8.02
C SER A 187 -29.04 10.21 6.92
N SER A 188 -30.31 10.59 7.11
CA SER A 188 -31.14 11.30 6.13
C SER A 188 -30.87 12.81 6.04
N GLU A 189 -30.36 13.44 7.10
CA GLU A 189 -30.17 14.90 7.18
C GLU A 189 -28.71 15.33 7.06
N GLN A 190 -27.77 14.41 7.26
CA GLN A 190 -26.35 14.69 7.19
C GLN A 190 -25.88 15.00 5.76
N LYS A 191 -25.05 16.05 5.67
CA LYS A 191 -24.24 16.36 4.49
C LYS A 191 -22.77 16.07 4.78
N TYR A 192 -22.04 15.61 3.78
CA TYR A 192 -20.63 15.27 3.89
C TYR A 192 -19.77 16.21 3.07
N PHE A 193 -18.57 16.46 3.58
CA PHE A 193 -17.54 17.26 2.95
C PHE A 193 -16.27 16.43 2.90
N VAL A 194 -15.65 16.35 1.72
CA VAL A 194 -14.46 15.52 1.50
C VAL A 194 -13.26 16.40 1.16
N GLN A 195 -12.13 16.08 1.76
CA GLN A 195 -10.84 16.65 1.43
C GLN A 195 -9.83 15.54 1.16
N TYR A 196 -8.82 15.84 0.35
CA TYR A 196 -7.70 14.95 0.11
C TYR A 196 -6.37 15.70 0.17
N LYS A 197 -5.28 14.94 0.25
CA LYS A 197 -3.92 15.44 0.07
C LYS A 197 -2.98 14.33 -0.36
N ILE A 198 -1.85 14.72 -0.94
CA ILE A 198 -0.74 13.83 -1.23
C ILE A 198 0.08 13.64 0.06
N TYR A 199 0.66 12.46 0.25
CA TYR A 199 1.55 12.15 1.36
C TYR A 199 2.76 13.08 1.34
N GLY A 200 3.12 13.63 2.50
CA GLY A 200 4.15 14.65 2.63
C GLY A 200 3.62 16.09 2.53
N ASP A 201 2.45 16.29 1.92
CA ASP A 201 1.85 17.62 1.85
C ASP A 201 1.23 18.05 3.18
N LYS A 202 1.37 19.34 3.47
CA LYS A 202 0.80 19.99 4.66
C LYS A 202 -0.64 20.44 4.44
N HIS A 203 -1.02 20.76 3.20
CA HIS A 203 -2.30 21.37 2.87
C HIS A 203 -3.34 20.33 2.44
N TRP A 204 -4.59 20.54 2.87
CA TRP A 204 -5.74 19.75 2.44
C TRP A 204 -6.48 20.47 1.32
N ILE A 205 -6.88 19.73 0.29
CA ILE A 205 -7.59 20.24 -0.88
C ILE A 205 -9.03 19.75 -0.83
N ASN A 206 -9.99 20.65 -1.06
CA ASN A 206 -11.41 20.30 -1.16
C ASN A 206 -11.67 19.53 -2.45
N VAL A 207 -12.36 18.40 -2.35
CA VAL A 207 -12.93 17.71 -3.51
C VAL A 207 -14.21 18.44 -3.91
N THR A 208 -14.18 19.19 -5.00
CA THR A 208 -15.20 20.21 -5.32
C THR A 208 -16.59 19.61 -5.52
N HIS A 209 -16.70 18.46 -6.19
CA HIS A 209 -17.95 17.73 -6.40
C HIS A 209 -18.45 16.99 -5.16
N CYS A 210 -17.66 16.94 -4.08
CA CYS A 210 -18.01 16.27 -2.82
C CYS A 210 -18.11 17.23 -1.64
N GLN A 211 -18.47 18.49 -1.90
CA GLN A 211 -18.80 19.47 -0.86
C GLN A 211 -20.31 19.53 -0.63
N GLY A 212 -20.78 19.00 0.51
CA GLY A 212 -22.18 19.05 0.91
C GLY A 212 -23.07 17.94 0.31
N ILE A 213 -22.48 16.79 -0.02
CA ILE A 213 -23.18 15.64 -0.61
C ILE A 213 -23.94 14.84 0.45
N ARG A 214 -25.01 14.15 0.07
CA ARG A 214 -25.75 13.23 0.94
C ARG A 214 -25.33 11.75 0.78
N GLN A 215 -24.53 11.47 -0.23
CA GLN A 215 -24.03 10.13 -0.53
C GLN A 215 -22.96 9.74 0.49
N TYR A 216 -22.79 8.43 0.71
CA TYR A 216 -21.76 7.88 1.61
C TYR A 216 -20.50 7.44 0.87
N LEU A 217 -20.33 7.98 -0.32
CA LEU A 217 -19.19 7.75 -1.19
C LEU A 217 -18.84 9.01 -1.97
N CYS A 218 -17.59 9.11 -2.37
CA CYS A 218 -17.08 10.15 -3.25
C CYS A 218 -16.04 9.54 -4.19
N ASP A 219 -16.19 9.77 -5.49
CA ASP A 219 -15.22 9.32 -6.49
C ASP A 219 -14.05 10.31 -6.50
N LEU A 220 -12.85 9.86 -6.14
CA LEU A 220 -11.62 10.66 -6.11
C LEU A 220 -10.65 10.26 -7.24
N SER A 221 -11.16 9.61 -8.30
CA SER A 221 -10.30 9.09 -9.37
C SER A 221 -9.49 10.18 -10.04
N GLU A 222 -10.04 11.38 -10.23
CA GLU A 222 -9.32 12.52 -10.84
C GLU A 222 -8.23 13.05 -9.92
N GLU A 223 -8.54 13.22 -8.63
CA GLU A 223 -7.64 13.69 -7.58
C GLU A 223 -6.48 12.72 -7.31
N THR A 224 -6.72 11.43 -7.53
CA THR A 224 -5.77 10.34 -7.30
C THR A 224 -5.23 9.73 -8.59
N ALA A 225 -5.13 10.55 -9.65
CA ALA A 225 -4.73 10.10 -10.98
C ALA A 225 -3.25 9.66 -11.11
N ASP A 226 -2.34 10.17 -10.26
CA ASP A 226 -0.95 9.70 -10.24
C ASP A 226 -0.81 8.46 -9.37
N ALA A 227 -0.72 7.29 -10.00
CA ALA A 227 -0.66 6.03 -9.29
C ALA A 227 0.62 5.84 -8.46
N ARG A 228 1.67 6.67 -8.65
CA ARG A 228 2.92 6.58 -7.89
C ARG A 228 2.81 7.22 -6.51
N GLU A 229 1.86 8.14 -6.34
CA GLU A 229 1.71 8.92 -5.12
C GLU A 229 0.91 8.17 -4.06
N TYR A 230 1.17 8.52 -2.80
CA TYR A 230 0.34 8.10 -1.67
C TYR A 230 -0.62 9.23 -1.32
N TYR A 231 -1.84 8.87 -0.97
CA TYR A 231 -2.91 9.81 -0.70
C TYR A 231 -3.52 9.56 0.68
N TYR A 232 -4.02 10.64 1.27
CA TYR A 232 -4.99 10.59 2.36
C TYR A 232 -6.25 11.32 1.94
N ALA A 233 -7.40 10.82 2.40
CA ALA A 233 -8.64 11.57 2.36
C ALA A 233 -9.23 11.70 3.76
N ARG A 234 -10.08 12.70 3.95
CA ARG A 234 -10.83 12.87 5.18
C ARG A 234 -12.24 13.35 4.90
N VAL A 235 -13.17 12.91 5.74
CA VAL A 235 -14.59 13.22 5.62
C VAL A 235 -15.09 13.87 6.89
N GLN A 236 -15.93 14.87 6.75
CA GLN A 236 -16.64 15.51 7.85
C GLN A 236 -18.14 15.47 7.55
N ALA A 237 -18.94 15.11 8.54
CA ALA A 237 -20.39 15.23 8.49
C ALA A 237 -20.84 16.60 9.01
N ALA A 238 -21.94 17.11 8.48
CA ALA A 238 -22.59 18.32 8.95
C ALA A 238 -24.09 18.14 9.00
N LEU A 239 -24.67 18.56 10.11
CA LEU A 239 -26.09 18.82 10.31
C LEU A 239 -26.31 20.34 10.31
N PRO A 240 -27.56 20.82 10.28
CA PRO A 240 -27.85 22.24 10.50
C PRO A 240 -27.19 22.75 11.80
N GLY A 241 -26.26 23.69 11.67
CA GLY A 241 -25.57 24.31 12.81
C GLY A 241 -24.46 23.49 13.48
N VAL A 242 -24.26 22.21 13.14
CA VAL A 242 -23.27 21.33 13.80
C VAL A 242 -22.41 20.60 12.77
N ARG A 243 -21.10 20.55 12.99
CA ARG A 243 -20.15 19.80 12.15
C ARG A 243 -19.36 18.81 13.01
N SER A 244 -19.12 17.62 12.49
CA SER A 244 -18.30 16.61 13.16
C SER A 244 -16.82 16.99 13.15
N SER A 245 -15.98 16.27 13.89
CA SER A 245 -14.55 16.24 13.58
C SER A 245 -14.29 15.62 12.21
N TRP A 246 -13.14 15.93 11.61
CA TRP A 246 -12.68 15.24 10.42
C TRP A 246 -12.24 13.82 10.74
N VAL A 247 -12.69 12.84 9.94
CA VAL A 247 -12.30 11.44 10.06
C VAL A 247 -11.39 11.07 8.89
N LEU A 248 -10.19 10.59 9.21
CA LEU A 248 -9.11 10.32 8.26
C LEU A 248 -9.21 8.89 7.71
N SER A 249 -8.92 8.73 6.42
CA SER A 249 -8.75 7.42 5.78
C SER A 249 -7.39 6.80 6.13
N SER A 250 -7.25 5.49 5.97
CA SER A 250 -5.92 4.88 5.86
C SER A 250 -5.16 5.48 4.66
N ARG A 251 -3.82 5.38 4.70
CA ARG A 251 -2.97 5.76 3.56
C ARG A 251 -3.33 4.91 2.34
N PHE A 252 -3.52 5.55 1.20
CA PHE A 252 -3.95 4.91 -0.03
C PHE A 252 -2.92 5.11 -1.16
N ASN A 253 -2.59 4.08 -1.91
CA ASN A 253 -1.81 4.18 -3.13
C ASN A 253 -2.48 3.37 -4.26
N PRO A 254 -2.90 4.01 -5.37
CA PRO A 254 -3.58 3.32 -6.46
C PRO A 254 -2.75 2.19 -7.07
N HIS A 255 -1.44 2.37 -7.26
CA HIS A 255 -0.58 1.35 -7.86
C HIS A 255 -0.52 0.06 -7.05
N TRP A 256 -0.50 0.17 -5.71
CA TRP A 256 -0.40 -0.98 -4.82
C TRP A 256 -1.75 -1.60 -4.46
N GLN A 257 -2.79 -0.77 -4.29
CA GLN A 257 -4.05 -1.20 -3.68
C GLN A 257 -5.21 -1.37 -4.66
N THR A 258 -5.08 -0.96 -5.93
CA THR A 258 -6.13 -1.20 -6.93
C THR A 258 -6.24 -2.68 -7.28
N SER A 259 -7.47 -3.21 -7.30
CA SER A 259 -7.76 -4.51 -7.91
C SER A 259 -8.12 -4.32 -9.39
N LEU A 260 -7.74 -5.27 -10.24
CA LEU A 260 -8.07 -5.23 -11.66
C LEU A 260 -9.28 -6.13 -11.94
N SER A 261 -10.22 -5.60 -12.71
CA SER A 261 -11.34 -6.37 -13.23
C SER A 261 -10.90 -7.39 -14.28
N LEU A 262 -11.76 -8.36 -14.49
CA LEU A 262 -11.59 -9.38 -15.52
C LEU A 262 -11.58 -8.77 -16.93
N PRO A 263 -10.71 -9.24 -17.84
CA PRO A 263 -10.77 -8.83 -19.24
C PRO A 263 -12.05 -9.39 -19.89
N LYS A 264 -12.59 -8.64 -20.86
CA LYS A 264 -13.72 -9.13 -21.67
C LYS A 264 -13.18 -9.98 -22.82
N LEU A 265 -13.55 -11.25 -22.84
CA LEU A 265 -13.24 -12.19 -23.92
C LEU A 265 -14.29 -12.11 -25.05
N LYS A 266 -13.83 -12.04 -26.29
CA LYS A 266 -14.61 -12.42 -27.48
C LYS A 266 -13.88 -13.54 -28.21
N LEU A 267 -14.63 -14.44 -28.80
CA LEU A 267 -14.12 -15.60 -29.51
C LEU A 267 -14.66 -15.57 -30.94
N GLU A 268 -13.80 -15.85 -31.90
CA GLU A 268 -14.15 -15.98 -33.30
C GLU A 268 -13.54 -17.27 -33.85
N ALA A 269 -14.39 -18.15 -34.41
CA ALA A 269 -13.93 -19.40 -35.00
C ALA A 269 -13.57 -19.18 -36.47
N THR A 270 -12.39 -19.66 -36.86
CA THR A 270 -11.82 -19.54 -38.21
C THR A 270 -11.34 -20.90 -38.70
N GLU A 271 -11.04 -21.03 -39.99
CA GLU A 271 -10.47 -22.27 -40.56
C GLU A 271 -9.09 -22.63 -39.96
N GLN A 272 -8.36 -21.64 -39.42
CA GLN A 272 -7.04 -21.83 -38.82
C GLN A 272 -7.08 -22.14 -37.32
N GLY A 273 -8.25 -22.04 -36.68
CA GLY A 273 -8.40 -22.18 -35.23
C GLY A 273 -9.33 -21.11 -34.64
N ILE A 274 -9.13 -20.78 -33.36
CA ILE A 274 -9.97 -19.79 -32.66
C ILE A 274 -9.15 -18.53 -32.39
N VAL A 275 -9.67 -17.39 -32.83
CA VAL A 275 -9.14 -16.07 -32.50
C VAL A 275 -9.77 -15.61 -31.19
N VAL A 276 -8.94 -15.42 -30.17
CA VAL A 276 -9.32 -14.90 -28.86
C VAL A 276 -9.04 -13.42 -28.80
N GLN A 277 -10.09 -12.59 -28.76
CA GLN A 277 -9.95 -11.15 -28.57
C GLN A 277 -10.15 -10.76 -27.10
N LEU A 278 -9.12 -10.19 -26.48
CA LEU A 278 -9.13 -9.65 -25.13
C LEU A 278 -9.32 -8.13 -25.13
N ARG A 279 -10.30 -7.65 -24.36
CA ARG A 279 -10.42 -6.22 -24.02
C ARG A 279 -10.03 -5.97 -22.58
N ALA A 280 -8.98 -5.19 -22.40
CA ALA A 280 -8.49 -4.74 -21.10
C ALA A 280 -9.57 -3.94 -20.34
N PRO A 281 -9.54 -3.97 -19.00
CA PRO A 281 -10.39 -3.10 -18.18
C PRO A 281 -10.18 -1.62 -18.52
N SER A 282 -11.21 -0.80 -18.28
CA SER A 282 -11.19 0.63 -18.57
C SER A 282 -11.05 1.42 -17.27
N SER A 283 -10.09 2.34 -17.19
CA SER A 283 -10.01 3.28 -16.06
C SER A 283 -10.76 4.60 -16.36
N PRO A 284 -11.21 5.35 -15.33
CA PRO A 284 -12.04 6.54 -15.52
C PRO A 284 -11.37 7.71 -16.25
N ASN A 285 -10.08 7.96 -15.99
CA ASN A 285 -9.36 9.14 -16.50
C ASN A 285 -8.79 8.96 -17.93
N MET A 286 -9.43 8.11 -18.75
CA MET A 286 -8.92 7.69 -20.06
C MET A 286 -9.47 8.53 -21.21
N ARG A 287 -8.59 9.00 -22.12
CA ARG A 287 -9.01 9.37 -23.48
C ARG A 287 -9.56 8.12 -24.17
N LYS A 288 -10.80 8.19 -24.66
CA LYS A 288 -11.63 7.08 -25.20
C LYS A 288 -11.00 6.17 -26.27
N LYS A 289 -9.81 6.47 -26.81
CA LYS A 289 -9.25 5.76 -27.97
C LYS A 289 -8.37 4.54 -27.63
N ASP A 290 -7.71 4.49 -26.46
CA ASP A 290 -6.73 3.42 -26.15
C ASP A 290 -6.62 3.08 -24.65
N SER A 291 -7.62 2.41 -24.06
CA SER A 291 -7.65 2.10 -22.61
C SER A 291 -6.46 1.24 -22.13
N CYS A 292 -5.96 0.33 -22.98
CA CYS A 292 -4.87 -0.57 -22.62
C CYS A 292 -3.50 0.15 -22.50
N VAL A 293 -3.28 1.24 -23.25
CA VAL A 293 -2.00 1.95 -23.28
C VAL A 293 -1.72 2.68 -21.96
N SER A 294 -2.75 3.08 -21.22
CA SER A 294 -2.55 3.85 -20.00
C SER A 294 -2.58 3.04 -18.71
N ILE A 295 -3.22 1.86 -18.65
CA ILE A 295 -2.99 0.95 -17.53
C ILE A 295 -1.53 0.45 -17.59
N ARG A 296 -0.99 0.21 -18.80
CA ARG A 296 0.43 -0.08 -19.02
C ARG A 296 1.39 0.96 -18.44
N LYS A 297 1.00 2.24 -18.42
CA LYS A 297 1.82 3.31 -17.82
C LYS A 297 2.14 3.01 -16.35
N TRP A 298 1.22 2.35 -15.67
CA TRP A 298 1.29 2.09 -14.23
C TRP A 298 1.58 0.62 -13.91
N GLN A 299 1.05 -0.33 -14.68
CA GLN A 299 1.24 -1.76 -14.47
C GLN A 299 1.42 -2.54 -15.78
N ARG A 300 2.45 -3.38 -15.83
CA ARG A 300 2.60 -4.39 -16.90
C ARG A 300 1.64 -5.54 -16.62
N LEU A 301 0.65 -5.69 -17.50
CA LEU A 301 -0.37 -6.73 -17.43
C LEU A 301 0.05 -7.95 -18.25
N ILE A 302 -0.18 -9.12 -17.66
CA ILE A 302 -0.06 -10.42 -18.31
C ILE A 302 -1.44 -11.06 -18.24
N TYR A 303 -1.98 -11.47 -19.38
CA TYR A 303 -3.24 -12.21 -19.43
C TYR A 303 -2.93 -13.70 -19.58
N ARG A 304 -3.47 -14.52 -18.70
CA ARG A 304 -3.41 -15.99 -18.81
C ARG A 304 -4.75 -16.49 -19.30
N ILE A 305 -4.74 -17.24 -20.39
CA ILE A 305 -5.91 -17.83 -21.02
C ILE A 305 -5.84 -19.34 -20.80
N TYR A 306 -6.92 -19.89 -20.25
CA TYR A 306 -7.09 -21.32 -20.02
C TYR A 306 -8.06 -21.87 -21.06
N VAL A 307 -7.63 -22.92 -21.76
CA VAL A 307 -8.42 -23.58 -22.81
C VAL A 307 -8.82 -24.98 -22.34
N THR A 308 -10.09 -25.31 -22.49
CA THR A 308 -10.63 -26.64 -22.18
C THR A 308 -11.50 -27.11 -23.34
N CYS A 309 -11.14 -28.20 -23.99
CA CYS A 309 -11.90 -28.78 -25.10
C CYS A 309 -12.29 -30.22 -24.75
N ASP A 310 -13.55 -30.61 -24.99
CA ASP A 310 -14.09 -31.91 -24.54
C ASP A 310 -13.83 -32.21 -23.05
N ASP A 311 -13.89 -31.19 -22.19
CA ASP A 311 -13.56 -31.27 -20.75
C ASP A 311 -12.10 -31.66 -20.43
N ILE A 312 -11.22 -31.69 -21.44
CA ILE A 312 -9.78 -31.87 -21.28
C ILE A 312 -9.12 -30.49 -21.29
N VAL A 313 -8.39 -30.15 -20.23
CA VAL A 313 -7.55 -28.94 -20.19
C VAL A 313 -6.41 -29.13 -21.18
N GLN A 314 -6.41 -28.35 -22.25
CA GLN A 314 -5.43 -28.50 -23.32
C GLN A 314 -4.19 -27.63 -23.09
N GLU A 315 -4.36 -26.35 -22.75
CA GLU A 315 -3.23 -25.44 -22.74
C GLU A 315 -3.47 -24.16 -21.92
N GLU A 316 -2.37 -23.60 -21.39
CA GLU A 316 -2.31 -22.25 -20.83
C GLU A 316 -1.54 -21.35 -21.80
N HIS A 317 -2.18 -20.30 -22.28
CA HIS A 317 -1.52 -19.29 -23.11
C HIS A 317 -1.36 -17.99 -22.33
N SER A 318 -0.18 -17.38 -22.43
CA SER A 318 0.10 -16.08 -21.82
C SER A 318 0.26 -15.01 -22.89
N MET A 319 -0.42 -13.87 -22.70
CA MET A 319 -0.25 -12.69 -23.54
C MET A 319 0.31 -11.55 -22.70
N GLU A 320 1.45 -11.01 -23.13
CA GLU A 320 2.02 -9.81 -22.52
C GLU A 320 1.51 -8.54 -23.23
N GLY A 321 1.05 -7.57 -22.44
CA GLY A 321 0.78 -6.23 -22.95
C GLY A 321 -0.65 -5.99 -23.45
N CYS A 322 -0.78 -5.49 -24.70
CA CYS A 322 -1.99 -5.00 -25.36
C CYS A 322 -2.18 -5.71 -26.69
N VAL A 323 -1.58 -6.88 -26.83
CA VAL A 323 -2.01 -7.77 -27.88
C VAL A 323 -3.47 -8.08 -27.53
N THR A 324 -4.39 -7.55 -28.34
CA THR A 324 -5.83 -7.73 -28.11
C THR A 324 -6.32 -9.01 -28.74
N GLU A 325 -5.49 -9.73 -29.49
CA GLU A 325 -5.89 -10.89 -30.28
C GLU A 325 -4.82 -11.99 -30.23
N LEU A 326 -5.22 -13.22 -29.96
CA LEU A 326 -4.36 -14.40 -30.02
C LEU A 326 -5.06 -15.45 -30.87
N LEU A 327 -4.36 -15.99 -31.86
CA LEU A 327 -4.80 -17.17 -32.59
C LEU A 327 -4.36 -18.41 -31.82
N ILE A 328 -5.33 -19.25 -31.45
CA ILE A 328 -5.09 -20.59 -30.90
C ILE A 328 -5.37 -21.57 -32.04
N ALA A 329 -4.29 -22.07 -32.62
CA ALA A 329 -4.30 -23.02 -33.73
C ALA A 329 -4.30 -24.47 -33.22
N ASP A 330 -4.24 -25.43 -34.15
CA ASP A 330 -4.08 -26.87 -33.88
C ASP A 330 -5.17 -27.50 -33.00
N LEU A 331 -6.35 -26.87 -32.96
CA LEU A 331 -7.53 -27.41 -32.30
C LEU A 331 -8.22 -28.46 -33.17
N ARG A 332 -8.77 -29.50 -32.53
CA ARG A 332 -9.56 -30.52 -33.24
C ARG A 332 -10.79 -29.86 -33.90
N PRO A 333 -11.10 -30.15 -35.18
CA PRO A 333 -12.30 -29.62 -35.84
C PRO A 333 -13.59 -30.03 -35.13
N ARG A 334 -14.65 -29.22 -35.25
CA ARG A 334 -15.98 -29.47 -34.68
C ARG A 334 -16.00 -29.84 -33.19
N THR A 335 -15.02 -29.35 -32.43
CA THR A 335 -14.83 -29.66 -31.03
C THR A 335 -15.27 -28.47 -30.17
N PRO A 336 -16.13 -28.68 -29.15
CA PRO A 336 -16.52 -27.61 -28.23
C PRO A 336 -15.34 -27.27 -27.31
N CYS A 337 -14.94 -25.99 -27.32
CA CYS A 337 -13.87 -25.46 -26.50
C CYS A 337 -14.37 -24.30 -25.65
N CYS A 338 -13.96 -24.27 -24.37
CA CYS A 338 -14.24 -23.23 -23.41
C CYS A 338 -12.96 -22.49 -23.01
N PHE A 339 -13.09 -21.18 -22.87
CA PHE A 339 -12.00 -20.25 -22.59
C PHE A 339 -12.30 -19.48 -21.31
N GLN A 340 -11.28 -19.34 -20.46
CA GLN A 340 -11.28 -18.43 -19.31
C GLN A 340 -10.03 -17.58 -19.34
N ALA A 341 -10.11 -16.36 -18.82
CA ALA A 341 -8.96 -15.48 -18.71
C ALA A 341 -8.87 -14.89 -17.31
N GLU A 342 -7.64 -14.68 -16.85
CA GLU A 342 -7.31 -13.89 -15.66
C GLU A 342 -6.21 -12.87 -16.00
N VAL A 343 -6.11 -11.82 -15.20
CA VAL A 343 -5.06 -10.81 -15.33
C VAL A 343 -4.08 -10.93 -14.17
N GLN A 344 -2.79 -10.92 -14.50
CA GLN A 344 -1.70 -10.90 -13.55
C GLN A 344 -0.87 -9.62 -13.72
N THR A 345 -0.46 -9.06 -12.60
CA THR A 345 0.43 -7.89 -12.56
C THR A 345 1.88 -8.34 -12.41
N GLN A 346 2.75 -7.98 -13.34
CA GLN A 346 4.13 -8.50 -13.37
C GLN A 346 4.96 -8.07 -12.15
N ARG A 347 4.78 -6.82 -11.67
CA ARG A 347 5.58 -6.27 -10.55
C ARG A 347 5.15 -6.75 -9.18
N LEU A 348 3.87 -7.07 -9.05
CA LEU A 348 3.21 -7.30 -7.77
C LEU A 348 2.84 -8.77 -7.57
N GLY A 349 2.91 -9.57 -8.62
CA GLY A 349 2.47 -10.97 -8.60
C GLY A 349 0.98 -11.15 -8.34
N ARG A 350 0.20 -10.07 -8.24
CA ARG A 350 -1.24 -10.14 -7.94
C ARG A 350 -1.98 -10.63 -9.17
N THR A 351 -2.81 -11.65 -8.96
CA THR A 351 -3.65 -12.28 -9.98
C THR A 351 -5.10 -11.99 -9.65
N SER A 352 -5.91 -11.65 -10.66
CA SER A 352 -7.36 -11.58 -10.50
C SER A 352 -7.96 -12.98 -10.33
N ALA A 353 -9.24 -13.06 -9.96
CA ALA A 353 -9.98 -14.30 -10.15
C ALA A 353 -10.02 -14.69 -11.65
N LYS A 354 -10.40 -15.93 -11.95
CA LYS A 354 -10.68 -16.36 -13.33
C LYS A 354 -12.00 -15.80 -13.82
N GLY A 355 -12.02 -15.38 -15.08
CA GLY A 355 -13.22 -14.89 -15.74
C GLY A 355 -14.27 -15.97 -15.98
N LYS A 356 -15.47 -15.54 -16.36
CA LYS A 356 -16.55 -16.44 -16.78
C LYS A 356 -16.10 -17.29 -17.99
N LYS A 357 -16.44 -18.58 -17.97
CA LYS A 357 -16.24 -19.49 -19.12
C LYS A 357 -17.02 -18.98 -20.33
N SER A 358 -16.32 -18.78 -21.44
CA SER A 358 -16.91 -18.49 -22.76
C SER A 358 -16.58 -19.66 -23.68
N CYS A 359 -17.59 -20.27 -24.31
CA CYS A 359 -17.39 -21.47 -25.12
C CYS A 359 -17.78 -21.23 -26.58
N ILE A 360 -17.07 -21.90 -27.49
CA ILE A 360 -17.27 -21.86 -28.94
C ILE A 360 -16.83 -23.20 -29.53
N THR A 361 -17.43 -23.59 -30.66
CA THR A 361 -17.05 -24.80 -31.38
C THR A 361 -16.11 -24.43 -32.53
N THR A 362 -15.03 -25.20 -32.71
CA THR A 362 -14.14 -25.06 -33.87
C THR A 362 -14.86 -25.37 -35.18
N VAL A 363 -14.42 -24.75 -36.28
CA VAL A 363 -14.99 -24.93 -37.63
C VAL A 363 -14.76 -26.34 -38.15
#